data_AF-A0A075FJ35-F1
#
_entry.id   AF-A0A075FJ35-F1
#
_cell.length_a   1.000
_cell.length_b   1.000
_cell.length_c   1.000
_cell.angle_alpha   90.00
_cell.angle_beta   90.00
_cell.angle_gamma   90.00
#
_symmetry.space_group_name_H-M   'P 1'
#
loop_
_entity.id
_entity.type
_entity.pdbx_description
1 polymer ?
#
loop_
_entity_poly.entity_id
_entity_poly.type
_entity_poly.pdbx_seq_one_letter_code
_entity_poly.pdbx_strand_id
1 'polypeptide(L)'
;MALYSMAKIPIFGPVEKIPIKDICLDPDNPRLGKDPKVKKMNQEDLLRHYLNVESDAVEKHKPSIQKQGVLEPIHVIHAPKDHPCKYIAKEGNVRLAILKHLINEQEKGNIEPPKGVRWDVIPAQIYKKGTKDSEIRLHVIDMQKDRWKFEPADERKEINKLLRNILDDQKELWERIRLAKQPLKDAELTGIDLDVLLGEEDKDFTREDLEKICVTLGLGKPSEEISIKALILLIKYRLKFGP
;
A
#
# COMPACT_ATOMS: atom_id res chain seq x y z
N MET A 1 -20.13 13.17 20.70
CA MET A 1 -19.01 12.55 19.96
C MET A 1 -19.56 11.78 18.77
N ALA A 2 -19.59 12.42 17.60
CA ALA A 2 -19.86 11.77 16.32
C ALA A 2 -18.60 11.94 15.48
N LEU A 3 -17.76 10.90 15.41
CA LEU A 3 -16.68 10.82 14.44
C LEU A 3 -17.33 10.99 13.06
N TYR A 4 -16.96 12.03 12.33
CA TYR A 4 -17.31 12.16 10.91
C TYR A 4 -16.69 10.96 10.17
N SER A 5 -17.47 9.87 10.08
CA SER A 5 -17.32 8.81 9.10
C SER A 5 -17.64 9.44 7.74
N MET A 6 -16.69 10.21 7.20
CA MET A 6 -16.70 10.49 5.77
C MET A 6 -16.75 9.13 5.09
N ALA A 7 -17.81 8.90 4.32
CA ALA A 7 -18.03 7.67 3.58
C ALA A 7 -16.78 7.43 2.71
N LYS A 8 -15.85 6.62 3.23
CA LYS A 8 -14.74 6.10 2.46
C LYS A 8 -15.41 5.42 1.28
N ILE A 9 -15.26 5.95 0.06
CA ILE A 9 -15.63 5.18 -1.12
C ILE A 9 -14.87 3.87 -0.93
N PRO A 10 -15.57 2.73 -0.78
CA PRO A 10 -14.88 1.51 -0.47
C PRO A 10 -13.98 1.24 -1.67
N ILE A 11 -12.66 1.30 -1.47
CA ILE A 11 -11.66 1.00 -2.51
C ILE A 11 -11.64 -0.49 -2.87
N PHE A 12 -12.49 -1.26 -2.19
CA PHE A 12 -12.65 -2.70 -2.27
C PHE A 12 -14.00 -3.08 -2.90
N GLY A 13 -13.99 -4.19 -3.64
CA GLY A 13 -15.19 -4.97 -3.91
C GLY A 13 -15.60 -5.84 -2.70
N PRO A 14 -16.54 -6.79 -2.87
CA PRO A 14 -16.77 -7.83 -1.86
C PRO A 14 -15.55 -8.77 -1.74
N VAL A 15 -15.48 -9.53 -0.65
CA VAL A 15 -14.53 -10.65 -0.53
C VAL A 15 -15.05 -11.80 -1.40
N GLU A 16 -14.20 -12.31 -2.28
CA GLU A 16 -14.52 -13.39 -3.21
C GLU A 16 -13.66 -14.62 -2.93
N LYS A 17 -14.17 -15.81 -3.28
CA LYS A 17 -13.36 -17.04 -3.25
C LYS A 17 -12.72 -17.24 -4.62
N ILE A 18 -11.40 -17.05 -4.70
CA ILE A 18 -10.65 -17.09 -5.96
C ILE A 18 -9.78 -18.36 -6.00
N PRO A 19 -9.70 -19.07 -7.14
CA PRO A 19 -8.74 -20.16 -7.32
C PRO A 19 -7.31 -19.66 -7.12
N ILE A 20 -6.49 -20.38 -6.35
CA ILE A 20 -5.11 -19.96 -6.05
C ILE A 20 -4.23 -19.86 -7.29
N LYS A 21 -4.53 -20.66 -8.33
CA LYS A 21 -3.84 -20.61 -9.63
C LYS A 21 -4.05 -19.29 -10.38
N ASP A 22 -5.12 -18.56 -10.07
CA ASP A 22 -5.45 -17.29 -10.73
C ASP A 22 -4.71 -16.09 -10.07
N ILE A 23 -3.95 -16.31 -8.99
CA ILE A 23 -3.26 -15.28 -8.21
C ILE A 23 -1.75 -15.49 -8.27
N CYS A 24 -1.03 -14.44 -8.66
CA CYS A 24 0.43 -14.40 -8.67
C CYS A 24 0.97 -13.61 -7.46
N LEU A 25 2.18 -13.97 -7.04
CA LEU A 25 2.98 -13.21 -6.08
C LEU A 25 3.45 -11.90 -6.71
N ASP A 26 3.55 -10.85 -5.89
CA ASP A 26 3.96 -9.51 -6.34
C ASP A 26 5.48 -9.31 -6.23
N PRO A 27 6.22 -9.20 -7.35
CA PRO A 27 7.65 -8.94 -7.33
C PRO A 27 8.00 -7.51 -6.87
N ASP A 28 7.02 -6.60 -6.82
CA ASP A 28 7.21 -5.23 -6.32
C ASP A 28 6.88 -5.07 -4.83
N ASN A 29 6.65 -6.18 -4.12
CA ASN A 29 6.35 -6.13 -2.70
C ASN A 29 7.55 -5.59 -1.92
N PRO A 30 7.35 -4.54 -1.08
CA PRO A 30 8.45 -3.89 -0.39
C PRO A 30 9.15 -4.79 0.64
N ARG A 31 8.55 -5.91 1.07
CA ARG A 31 9.19 -6.91 1.95
C ARG A 31 10.35 -7.66 1.31
N LEU A 32 10.38 -7.76 -0.02
CA LEU A 32 11.46 -8.44 -0.74
C LEU A 32 12.76 -7.59 -0.82
N GLY A 33 12.76 -6.41 -0.20
CA GLY A 33 13.92 -5.54 -0.14
C GLY A 33 14.28 -4.91 -1.50
N LYS A 34 15.57 -4.63 -1.70
CA LYS A 34 16.08 -3.91 -2.88
C LYS A 34 16.72 -4.82 -3.91
N ASP A 35 16.57 -6.15 -3.83
CA ASP A 35 17.22 -7.05 -4.78
C ASP A 35 16.66 -6.80 -6.20
N PRO A 36 17.45 -6.21 -7.12
CA PRO A 36 16.97 -5.87 -8.46
C PRO A 36 16.67 -7.13 -9.30
N LYS A 37 17.13 -8.30 -8.88
CA LYS A 37 16.87 -9.57 -9.57
C LYS A 37 15.43 -10.06 -9.33
N VAL A 38 14.80 -9.66 -8.22
CA VAL A 38 13.43 -10.09 -7.86
C VAL A 38 12.43 -9.78 -8.97
N LYS A 39 12.53 -8.59 -9.56
CA LYS A 39 11.63 -8.16 -10.67
C LYS A 39 11.75 -9.01 -11.93
N LYS A 40 12.85 -9.77 -12.06
CA LYS A 40 13.11 -10.65 -13.22
C LYS A 40 12.83 -12.12 -12.90
N MET A 41 12.47 -12.45 -11.66
CA MET A 41 12.14 -13.81 -11.27
C MET A 41 10.81 -14.24 -11.88
N ASN A 42 10.74 -15.48 -12.34
CA ASN A 42 9.45 -16.12 -12.63
C ASN A 42 8.72 -16.42 -11.30
N GLN A 43 7.48 -16.89 -11.37
CA GLN A 43 6.66 -17.13 -10.18
C GLN A 43 7.21 -18.22 -9.25
N GLU A 44 7.91 -19.22 -9.79
CA GLU A 44 8.51 -20.31 -8.99
C GLU A 44 9.77 -19.82 -8.24
N ASP A 45 10.61 -19.04 -8.93
CA ASP A 45 11.78 -18.42 -8.30
C ASP A 45 11.36 -17.38 -7.25
N LEU A 46 10.32 -16.61 -7.55
CA LEU A 46 9.73 -15.64 -6.61
C LEU A 46 9.14 -16.34 -5.38
N LEU A 47 8.45 -17.47 -5.58
CA LEU A 47 7.96 -18.32 -4.49
C LEU A 47 9.11 -18.76 -3.58
N ARG A 48 10.17 -19.35 -4.15
CA ARG A 48 11.35 -19.78 -3.38
C ARG A 48 12.01 -18.62 -2.65
N HIS A 49 12.10 -17.46 -3.30
CA HIS A 49 12.67 -16.27 -2.69
C HIS A 49 11.85 -15.80 -1.48
N TYR A 50 10.51 -15.77 -1.57
CA TYR A 50 9.65 -15.47 -0.43
C TYR A 50 9.85 -16.44 0.74
N LEU A 51 9.91 -17.74 0.46
CA LEU A 51 10.09 -18.75 1.51
C LEU A 51 11.41 -18.61 2.25
N ASN A 52 12.45 -18.09 1.57
CA ASN A 52 13.77 -17.90 2.14
C ASN A 52 13.91 -16.56 2.89
N VAL A 53 13.46 -15.45 2.29
CA VAL A 53 13.63 -14.11 2.87
C VAL A 53 12.70 -13.89 4.07
N GLU A 54 11.51 -14.51 4.05
CA GLU A 54 10.52 -14.40 5.12
C GLU A 54 10.46 -15.69 5.96
N SER A 55 11.59 -16.39 6.15
CA SER A 55 11.66 -17.70 6.83
C SER A 55 10.97 -17.70 8.19
N ASP A 56 11.20 -16.69 9.02
CA ASP A 56 10.62 -16.59 10.37
C ASP A 56 9.09 -16.47 10.31
N ALA A 57 8.58 -15.68 9.36
CA ALA A 57 7.15 -15.54 9.14
C ALA A 57 6.55 -16.84 8.59
N VAL A 58 7.29 -17.54 7.72
CA VAL A 58 6.90 -18.85 7.19
C VAL A 58 6.78 -19.88 8.30
N GLU A 59 7.79 -20.02 9.15
CA GLU A 59 7.77 -20.94 10.30
C GLU A 59 6.59 -20.65 11.23
N LYS A 60 6.34 -19.37 11.50
CA LYS A 60 5.23 -18.94 12.35
C LYS A 60 3.85 -19.25 11.75
N HIS A 61 3.66 -19.03 10.45
CA HIS A 61 2.33 -19.08 9.83
C HIS A 61 2.01 -20.42 9.16
N LYS A 62 3.01 -21.20 8.74
CA LYS A 62 2.84 -22.48 8.03
C LYS A 62 1.99 -23.49 8.79
N PRO A 63 2.18 -23.76 10.10
CA PRO A 63 1.36 -24.74 10.82
C PRO A 63 -0.13 -24.37 10.83
N SER A 64 -0.41 -23.07 10.99
CA SER A 64 -1.77 -22.54 10.97
C SER A 64 -2.40 -22.72 9.59
N ILE A 65 -1.73 -22.25 8.53
CA ILE A 65 -2.24 -22.36 7.15
C ILE A 65 -2.42 -23.82 6.72
N GLN A 66 -1.50 -24.70 7.11
CA GLN A 66 -1.64 -26.13 6.84
C GLN A 66 -2.88 -26.72 7.54
N LYS A 67 -3.15 -26.31 8.78
CA LYS A 67 -4.28 -26.83 9.58
C LYS A 67 -5.65 -26.31 9.13
N GLN A 68 -5.75 -25.06 8.69
CA GLN A 68 -7.05 -24.41 8.46
C GLN A 68 -7.18 -23.66 7.12
N GLY A 69 -6.13 -23.67 6.29
CA GLY A 69 -6.06 -22.85 5.09
C GLY A 69 -5.83 -21.36 5.40
N VAL A 70 -6.02 -20.52 4.38
CA VAL A 70 -5.91 -19.07 4.50
C VAL A 70 -7.27 -18.50 4.94
N LEU A 71 -7.35 -17.99 6.17
CA LEU A 71 -8.57 -17.37 6.72
C LEU A 71 -8.67 -15.88 6.43
N GLU A 72 -7.57 -15.14 6.62
CA GLU A 72 -7.52 -13.71 6.29
C GLU A 72 -7.50 -13.53 4.77
N PRO A 73 -8.40 -12.70 4.19
CA PRO A 73 -8.41 -12.44 2.76
C PRO A 73 -7.05 -11.95 2.25
N ILE A 74 -6.68 -12.38 1.04
CA ILE A 74 -5.51 -11.84 0.33
C ILE A 74 -5.97 -10.63 -0.47
N HIS A 75 -5.32 -9.48 -0.28
CA HIS A 75 -5.66 -8.28 -1.04
C HIS A 75 -5.00 -8.32 -2.41
N VAL A 76 -5.79 -8.21 -3.47
CA VAL A 76 -5.31 -8.40 -4.85
C VAL A 76 -5.79 -7.31 -5.79
N ILE A 77 -4.99 -7.02 -6.82
CA ILE A 77 -5.40 -6.19 -7.96
C ILE A 77 -5.64 -7.07 -9.19
N HIS A 78 -6.42 -6.58 -10.14
CA HIS A 78 -6.45 -7.18 -11.47
C HIS A 78 -5.07 -7.07 -12.11
N ALA A 79 -4.57 -8.19 -12.63
CA ALA A 79 -3.33 -8.19 -13.39
C ALA A 79 -3.52 -7.52 -14.77
N PRO A 80 -2.44 -7.03 -15.40
CA PRO A 80 -2.47 -6.61 -16.80
C PRO A 80 -2.98 -7.73 -17.73
N LYS A 81 -3.53 -7.37 -18.89
CA LYS A 81 -4.18 -8.31 -19.83
C LYS A 81 -3.28 -9.48 -20.25
N ASP A 82 -1.98 -9.23 -20.38
CA ASP A 82 -0.99 -10.21 -20.86
C ASP A 82 -0.22 -10.89 -19.72
N HIS A 83 -0.71 -10.79 -18.48
CA HIS A 83 -0.09 -11.40 -17.32
C HIS A 83 -0.54 -12.87 -17.14
N PRO A 84 0.35 -13.79 -16.70
CA PRO A 84 0.02 -15.23 -16.58
C PRO A 84 -1.07 -15.55 -15.56
N CYS A 85 -1.28 -14.68 -14.57
CA CYS A 85 -2.36 -14.78 -13.59
C CYS A 85 -3.38 -13.67 -13.81
N LYS A 86 -4.64 -13.90 -13.39
CA LYS A 86 -5.71 -12.89 -13.42
C LYS A 86 -5.53 -11.81 -12.35
N TYR A 87 -4.85 -12.14 -11.26
CA TYR A 87 -4.67 -11.26 -10.11
C TYR A 87 -3.22 -11.23 -9.61
N ILE A 88 -2.83 -10.11 -9.00
CA ILE A 88 -1.52 -9.92 -8.35
C ILE A 88 -1.75 -9.55 -6.88
N ALA A 89 -1.11 -10.27 -5.96
CA ALA A 89 -1.29 -10.07 -4.52
C ALA A 89 -0.54 -8.82 -4.01
N LYS A 90 -1.25 -7.84 -3.46
CA LYS A 90 -0.66 -6.63 -2.86
C LYS A 90 -0.42 -6.75 -1.36
N GLU A 91 -1.25 -7.52 -0.65
CA GLU A 91 -1.01 -7.93 0.74
C GLU A 91 -1.33 -9.42 0.91
N GLY A 92 -0.68 -10.07 1.87
CA GLY A 92 -0.85 -11.50 2.11
C GLY A 92 0.09 -12.39 1.29
N ASN A 93 1.14 -11.82 0.69
CA ASN A 93 2.09 -12.55 -0.16
C ASN A 93 2.76 -13.74 0.57
N VAL A 94 3.13 -13.59 1.85
CA VAL A 94 3.70 -14.71 2.63
C VAL A 94 2.68 -15.83 2.80
N ARG A 95 1.41 -15.51 3.10
CA ARG A 95 0.33 -16.51 3.22
C ARG A 95 0.11 -17.23 1.88
N LEU A 96 0.12 -16.47 0.78
CA LEU A 96 0.01 -17.01 -0.58
C LEU A 96 1.20 -17.93 -0.92
N ALA A 97 2.42 -17.52 -0.59
CA ALA A 97 3.64 -18.28 -0.85
C ALA A 97 3.62 -19.62 -0.08
N ILE A 98 3.29 -19.58 1.21
CA ILE A 98 3.13 -20.79 2.02
C ILE A 98 2.09 -21.73 1.40
N LEU A 99 0.92 -21.21 1.03
CA LEU A 99 -0.15 -22.06 0.49
C LEU A 99 0.23 -22.66 -0.88
N LYS A 100 0.85 -21.89 -1.77
CA LYS A 100 1.38 -22.40 -3.04
C LYS A 100 2.43 -23.49 -2.82
N HIS A 101 3.32 -23.30 -1.85
CA HIS A 101 4.29 -24.33 -1.47
C HIS A 101 3.61 -25.61 -0.96
N LEU A 102 2.59 -25.50 -0.11
CA LEU A 102 1.83 -26.67 0.37
C LEU A 102 1.14 -27.42 -0.78
N ILE A 103 0.60 -26.70 -1.77
CA ILE A 103 0.00 -27.33 -2.96
C ILE A 103 1.06 -28.04 -3.80
N ASN A 104 2.23 -27.43 -4.01
CA ASN A 104 3.33 -28.08 -4.73
C ASN A 104 3.77 -29.38 -4.02
N GLU A 105 3.80 -29.38 -2.68
CA GLU A 105 4.11 -30.59 -1.90
C GLU A 105 2.97 -31.62 -1.94
N GLN A 106 1.71 -31.18 -2.01
CA GLN A 106 0.56 -32.05 -2.22
C GLN A 106 0.60 -32.72 -3.60
N GLU A 107 0.90 -31.97 -4.66
CA GLU A 107 0.99 -32.50 -6.03
C GLU A 107 2.11 -33.54 -6.19
N LYS A 108 3.18 -33.43 -5.38
CA LYS A 108 4.25 -34.43 -5.28
C LYS A 108 3.88 -35.65 -4.43
N GLY A 109 2.73 -35.64 -3.75
CA GLY A 109 2.29 -36.69 -2.85
C GLY A 109 2.97 -36.68 -1.47
N ASN A 110 3.61 -35.58 -1.08
CA ASN A 110 4.34 -35.49 0.20
C ASN A 110 3.41 -35.17 1.38
N ILE A 111 2.31 -34.47 1.14
CA ILE A 111 1.35 -34.05 2.16
C ILE A 111 -0.09 -34.05 1.62
N GLU A 112 -1.07 -34.09 2.51
CA GLU A 112 -2.49 -33.92 2.17
C GLU A 112 -3.14 -32.83 3.04
N PRO A 113 -4.13 -32.09 2.51
CA PRO A 113 -4.89 -31.16 3.31
C PRO A 113 -5.73 -31.90 4.37
N PRO A 114 -5.86 -31.36 5.59
CA PRO A 114 -6.77 -31.92 6.59
C PRO A 114 -8.21 -32.00 6.06
N LYS A 115 -8.99 -32.97 6.57
CA LYS A 115 -10.38 -33.17 6.15
C LYS A 115 -11.19 -31.89 6.31
N GLY A 116 -11.81 -31.43 5.21
CA GLY A 116 -12.63 -30.23 5.17
C GLY A 116 -11.87 -28.92 4.90
N VAL A 117 -10.55 -28.97 4.77
CA VAL A 117 -9.71 -27.81 4.40
C VAL A 117 -9.47 -27.80 2.89
N ARG A 118 -9.65 -26.64 2.27
CA ARG A 118 -9.34 -26.43 0.84
C ARG A 118 -8.14 -25.52 0.69
N TRP A 119 -7.16 -25.96 -0.10
CA TRP A 119 -5.98 -25.15 -0.47
C TRP A 119 -6.10 -24.56 -1.89
N ASP A 120 -6.98 -25.10 -2.72
CA ASP A 120 -7.14 -24.72 -4.12
C ASP A 120 -7.91 -23.40 -4.34
N VAL A 121 -8.62 -22.92 -3.31
CA VAL A 121 -9.37 -21.67 -3.31
C VAL A 121 -9.09 -20.87 -2.05
N ILE A 122 -9.04 -19.54 -2.16
CA ILE A 122 -8.79 -18.65 -1.02
C ILE A 122 -9.77 -17.47 -0.99
N PRO A 123 -10.07 -16.92 0.20
CA PRO A 123 -10.70 -15.62 0.29
C PRO A 123 -9.74 -14.54 -0.24
N ALA A 124 -10.24 -13.66 -1.10
CA ALA A 124 -9.48 -12.56 -1.66
C ALA A 124 -10.32 -11.27 -1.66
N GLN A 125 -9.67 -10.18 -1.31
CA GLN A 125 -10.25 -8.85 -1.32
C GLN A 125 -9.73 -8.10 -2.54
N ILE A 126 -10.59 -7.91 -3.55
CA ILE A 126 -10.18 -7.29 -4.82
C ILE A 126 -10.29 -5.76 -4.70
N TYR A 127 -9.22 -5.05 -5.04
CA TYR A 127 -9.26 -3.60 -5.22
C TYR A 127 -10.10 -3.24 -6.45
N LYS A 128 -10.92 -2.20 -6.34
CA LYS A 128 -11.76 -1.75 -7.46
C LYS A 128 -10.91 -1.40 -8.69
N LYS A 129 -11.45 -1.70 -9.86
CA LYS A 129 -10.80 -1.31 -11.12
C LYS A 129 -10.65 0.21 -11.17
N GLY A 130 -9.43 0.70 -11.43
CA GLY A 130 -9.11 2.11 -11.47
C GLY A 130 -8.64 2.73 -10.15
N THR A 131 -8.57 1.97 -9.04
CA THR A 131 -7.89 2.44 -7.82
C THR A 131 -6.42 2.75 -8.14
N LYS A 132 -5.94 3.91 -7.69
CA LYS A 132 -4.56 4.38 -7.98
C LYS A 132 -3.54 3.54 -7.23
N ASP A 133 -2.35 3.32 -7.81
CA ASP A 133 -1.28 2.55 -7.16
C ASP A 133 -0.84 3.20 -5.84
N SER A 134 -0.85 4.53 -5.76
CA SER A 134 -0.58 5.28 -4.53
C SER A 134 -1.60 4.99 -3.41
N GLU A 135 -2.89 4.91 -3.72
CA GLU A 135 -3.95 4.55 -2.76
C GLU A 135 -3.81 3.11 -2.28
N ILE A 136 -3.50 2.19 -3.20
CA ILE A 136 -3.26 0.79 -2.89
C ILE A 136 -2.05 0.67 -1.95
N ARG A 137 -0.94 1.32 -2.28
CA ARG A 137 0.27 1.33 -1.44
C ARG A 137 0.03 1.92 -0.06
N LEU A 138 -0.67 3.05 0.02
CA LEU A 138 -1.06 3.66 1.30
C LEU A 138 -1.81 2.67 2.18
N HIS A 139 -2.79 1.98 1.60
CA HIS A 139 -3.56 0.97 2.31
C HIS A 139 -2.70 -0.22 2.74
N VAL A 140 -1.82 -0.72 1.86
CA VAL A 140 -0.91 -1.84 2.19
C VAL A 140 0.05 -1.45 3.32
N ILE A 141 0.60 -0.24 3.31
CA ILE A 141 1.44 0.28 4.40
C ILE A 141 0.63 0.35 5.70
N ASP A 142 -0.58 0.91 5.66
CA ASP A 142 -1.45 1.04 6.84
C ASP A 142 -1.79 -0.33 7.46
N MET A 143 -2.08 -1.34 6.64
CA MET A 143 -2.30 -2.72 7.12
C MET A 143 -1.04 -3.37 7.71
N GLN A 144 0.13 -2.97 7.23
CA GLN A 144 1.39 -3.56 7.64
C GLN A 144 2.06 -2.83 8.79
N LYS A 145 1.74 -1.57 9.09
CA LYS A 145 2.42 -0.76 10.10
C LYS A 145 2.49 -1.42 11.49
N ASP A 146 1.45 -2.16 11.87
CA ASP A 146 1.38 -2.84 13.18
C ASP A 146 2.06 -4.22 13.14
N ARG A 147 2.25 -4.79 11.94
CA ARG A 147 2.81 -6.14 11.71
C ARG A 147 4.26 -6.10 11.27
N TRP A 148 4.73 -4.96 10.78
CA TRP A 148 6.03 -4.77 10.17
C TRP A 148 6.90 -3.94 11.11
N LYS A 149 7.92 -4.58 11.66
CA LYS A 149 9.01 -3.88 12.37
C LYS A 149 9.90 -3.23 11.32
N PHE A 150 9.50 -2.09 10.77
CA PHE A 150 10.43 -1.29 9.99
C PHE A 150 11.53 -0.78 10.92
N GLU A 151 12.79 -0.92 10.49
CA GLU A 151 13.80 0.01 10.96
C GLU A 151 13.38 1.42 10.49
N PRO A 152 13.47 2.47 11.32
CA PRO A 152 12.96 3.81 10.99
C PRO A 152 13.44 4.37 9.63
N ALA A 153 14.60 3.92 9.15
CA ALA A 153 15.15 4.29 7.85
C ALA A 153 14.36 3.73 6.65
N ASP A 154 13.88 2.50 6.77
CA ASP A 154 13.17 1.81 5.70
C ASP A 154 11.70 2.27 5.62
N GLU A 155 11.06 2.54 6.76
CA GLU A 155 9.74 3.20 6.81
C GLU A 155 9.80 4.56 6.11
N ARG A 156 10.79 5.40 6.47
CA ARG A 156 11.01 6.71 5.85
C ARG A 156 11.21 6.59 4.34
N LYS A 157 11.92 5.56 3.88
CA LYS A 157 12.18 5.34 2.45
C LYS A 157 10.92 4.95 1.68
N GLU A 158 10.10 4.05 2.22
CA GLU A 158 8.84 3.67 1.56
C GLU A 158 7.81 4.80 1.61
N ILE A 159 7.75 5.58 2.70
CA ILE A 159 6.96 6.83 2.74
C ILE A 159 7.47 7.83 1.69
N ASN A 160 8.78 8.06 1.57
CA ASN A 160 9.32 8.98 0.56
C ASN A 160 9.10 8.48 -0.88
N LYS A 161 9.03 7.16 -1.10
CA LYS A 161 8.64 6.58 -2.39
C LYS A 161 7.16 6.78 -2.66
N LEU A 162 6.32 6.61 -1.64
CA LEU A 162 4.89 6.89 -1.72
C LEU A 162 4.62 8.36 -2.01
N LEU A 163 5.31 9.27 -1.32
CA LEU A 163 5.23 10.70 -1.57
C LEU A 163 5.64 11.03 -3.00
N ARG A 164 6.72 10.44 -3.52
CA ARG A 164 7.12 10.59 -4.93
C ARG A 164 6.07 10.06 -5.89
N ASN A 165 5.51 8.87 -5.64
CA ASN A 165 4.45 8.32 -6.49
C ASN A 165 3.17 9.17 -6.45
N ILE A 166 2.79 9.70 -5.28
CA ILE A 166 1.68 10.66 -5.16
C ILE A 166 2.02 11.91 -5.96
N LEU A 167 3.22 12.45 -5.84
CA LEU A 167 3.66 13.62 -6.59
C LEU A 167 3.72 13.35 -8.10
N ASP A 168 4.10 12.16 -8.54
CA ASP A 168 4.13 11.72 -9.94
C ASP A 168 2.70 11.51 -10.49
N ASP A 169 1.80 10.89 -9.71
CA ASP A 169 0.37 10.81 -10.02
C ASP A 169 -0.25 12.21 -10.11
N GLN A 170 0.25 13.16 -9.34
CA GLN A 170 -0.11 14.57 -9.41
C GLN A 170 0.65 15.32 -10.50
N LYS A 171 1.76 14.79 -11.06
CA LYS A 171 2.59 15.48 -12.06
C LYS A 171 1.86 15.59 -13.39
N GLU A 172 1.05 14.60 -13.73
CA GLU A 172 0.11 14.67 -14.85
C GLU A 172 -0.96 15.76 -14.62
N LEU A 173 -1.44 15.89 -13.39
CA LEU A 173 -2.34 16.98 -12.99
C LEU A 173 -1.64 18.34 -13.04
N TRP A 174 -0.40 18.43 -12.56
CA TRP A 174 0.46 19.62 -12.59
C TRP A 174 0.81 20.05 -14.01
N GLU A 175 1.07 19.13 -14.93
CA GLU A 175 1.28 19.48 -16.35
C GLU A 175 -0.01 19.89 -17.03
N ARG A 176 -1.15 19.30 -16.67
CA ARG A 176 -2.46 19.80 -17.12
C ARG A 176 -2.74 21.20 -16.58
N ILE A 177 -2.37 21.50 -15.33
CA ILE A 177 -2.48 22.84 -14.71
C ILE A 177 -1.48 23.84 -15.34
N ARG A 178 -0.23 23.43 -15.59
CA ARG A 178 0.82 24.24 -16.22
C ARG A 178 0.46 24.61 -17.67
N LEU A 179 -0.13 23.67 -18.40
CA LEU A 179 -0.69 23.91 -19.73
C LEU A 179 -1.99 24.75 -19.69
N ALA A 180 -2.66 24.84 -18.52
CA ALA A 180 -4.00 25.41 -18.40
C ALA A 180 -4.09 26.89 -17.99
N LYS A 181 -3.08 27.60 -17.43
CA LYS A 181 -2.96 29.10 -17.50
C LYS A 181 -1.89 29.81 -16.62
N GLN A 182 -1.48 30.98 -17.16
CA GLN A 182 -0.99 32.28 -16.64
C GLN A 182 -0.49 32.47 -15.17
N PRO A 183 0.48 33.37 -14.95
CA PRO A 183 1.21 33.55 -13.69
C PRO A 183 0.38 34.26 -12.61
N LEU A 184 0.34 33.68 -11.40
CA LEU A 184 -0.13 34.33 -10.19
C LEU A 184 1.05 35.03 -9.50
N LYS A 185 0.87 36.34 -9.24
CA LYS A 185 1.83 37.20 -8.55
C LYS A 185 1.79 37.00 -7.03
N ASP A 186 2.96 37.21 -6.45
CA ASP A 186 3.31 37.11 -5.04
C ASP A 186 2.38 37.89 -4.11
N ALA A 187 1.99 37.26 -2.99
CA ALA A 187 1.42 37.94 -1.84
C ALA A 187 2.05 37.40 -0.55
N GLU A 188 2.41 38.34 0.30
CA GLU A 188 3.30 38.28 1.45
C GLU A 188 2.74 37.43 2.62
N LEU A 189 3.63 36.69 3.28
CA LEU A 189 3.34 35.77 4.38
C LEU A 189 4.07 36.22 5.66
N THR A 190 3.32 36.72 6.64
CA THR A 190 3.80 36.86 8.02
C THR A 190 2.67 36.48 8.98
N GLY A 191 2.84 35.43 9.80
CA GLY A 191 2.02 35.25 11.01
C GLY A 191 1.51 33.85 11.37
N ILE A 192 2.07 32.74 10.87
CA ILE A 192 1.66 31.41 11.36
C ILE A 192 2.70 30.88 12.36
N ASP A 193 2.28 30.78 13.62
CA ASP A 193 3.06 30.19 14.70
C ASP A 193 3.08 28.66 14.58
N LEU A 194 4.26 28.10 14.32
CA LEU A 194 4.49 26.70 13.98
C LEU A 194 4.29 25.75 15.18
N ASP A 195 4.44 26.25 16.40
CA ASP A 195 4.26 25.45 17.62
C ASP A 195 2.78 25.12 17.87
N VAL A 196 1.86 25.93 17.33
CA VAL A 196 0.40 25.69 17.40
C VAL A 196 -0.04 24.52 16.51
N LEU A 197 0.68 24.24 15.41
CA LEU A 197 0.36 23.16 14.45
C LEU A 197 0.72 21.76 14.95
N LEU A 198 1.66 21.68 15.89
CA LEU A 198 2.18 20.41 16.42
C LEU A 198 1.55 20.01 17.76
N GLY A 199 0.91 20.97 18.47
CA GLY A 199 0.51 20.81 19.87
C GLY A 199 -0.95 20.50 20.16
N GLU A 200 -1.91 20.75 19.28
CA GLU A 200 -3.34 20.58 19.60
C GLU A 200 -4.08 19.70 18.59
N GLU A 201 -4.72 18.63 19.08
CA GLU A 201 -5.55 17.70 18.30
C GLU A 201 -6.91 18.29 17.87
N ASP A 202 -7.22 19.53 18.27
CA ASP A 202 -8.57 20.11 18.20
C ASP A 202 -8.68 21.45 17.43
N LYS A 203 -7.70 21.81 16.59
CA LYS A 203 -7.84 22.97 15.69
C LYS A 203 -8.31 22.54 14.29
N ASP A 204 -9.53 22.96 13.95
CA ASP A 204 -10.10 22.84 12.60
C ASP A 204 -9.37 23.76 11.62
N PHE A 205 -8.21 23.35 11.13
CA PHE A 205 -7.54 24.04 10.03
C PHE A 205 -8.41 23.97 8.78
N THR A 206 -8.73 25.12 8.21
CA THR A 206 -9.40 25.17 6.90
C THR A 206 -8.45 24.66 5.83
N ARG A 207 -9.00 24.26 4.67
CA ARG A 207 -8.18 23.90 3.51
C ARG A 207 -7.20 25.02 3.16
N GLU A 208 -7.67 26.27 3.20
CA GLU A 208 -6.86 27.45 2.88
C GLU A 208 -5.68 27.61 3.84
N ASP A 209 -5.88 27.31 5.13
CA ASP A 209 -4.80 27.33 6.13
C ASP A 209 -3.74 26.28 5.81
N LEU A 210 -4.16 25.06 5.47
CA LEU A 210 -3.26 23.97 5.13
C LEU A 210 -2.52 24.23 3.81
N GLU A 211 -3.16 24.83 2.82
CA GLU A 211 -2.52 25.23 1.57
C GLU A 211 -1.42 26.29 1.82
N LYS A 212 -1.70 27.29 2.67
CA LYS A 212 -0.70 28.29 3.09
C LYS A 212 0.49 27.64 3.78
N ILE A 213 0.24 26.69 4.69
CA ILE A 213 1.32 25.98 5.40
C ILE A 213 2.14 25.13 4.44
N CYS A 214 1.52 24.44 3.49
CA CYS A 214 2.24 23.69 2.45
C CYS A 214 3.18 24.60 1.65
N VAL A 215 2.72 25.78 1.22
CA VAL A 215 3.56 26.75 0.51
C VAL A 215 4.71 27.22 1.39
N THR A 216 4.45 27.62 2.64
CA THR A 216 5.46 28.07 3.61
C THR A 216 6.55 27.01 3.85
N LEU A 217 6.18 25.73 3.87
CA LEU A 217 7.12 24.64 4.08
C LEU A 217 7.86 24.20 2.80
N GLY A 218 7.65 24.89 1.67
CA GLY A 218 8.26 24.57 0.38
C GLY A 218 7.67 23.32 -0.29
N LEU A 219 6.46 22.90 0.11
CA LEU A 219 5.73 21.79 -0.52
C LEU A 219 4.94 22.23 -1.77
N GLY A 220 4.89 23.54 -2.04
CA GLY A 220 4.10 24.12 -3.12
C GLY A 220 2.61 24.23 -2.78
N LYS A 221 1.82 24.83 -3.69
CA LYS A 221 0.36 24.94 -3.52
C LYS A 221 -0.28 23.57 -3.77
N PRO A 222 -1.02 22.98 -2.82
CA PRO A 222 -1.67 21.69 -3.06
C PRO A 222 -2.80 21.76 -4.10
N SER A 223 -2.99 20.67 -4.84
CA SER A 223 -4.16 20.49 -5.71
C SER A 223 -5.46 20.50 -4.90
N GLU A 224 -6.54 21.09 -5.42
CA GLU A 224 -7.89 21.04 -4.80
C GLU A 224 -8.39 19.59 -4.60
N GLU A 225 -7.89 18.63 -5.37
CA GLU A 225 -8.23 17.22 -5.26
C GLU A 225 -7.56 16.51 -4.07
N ILE A 226 -6.46 17.06 -3.55
CA ILE A 226 -5.79 16.50 -2.38
C ILE A 226 -6.73 16.63 -1.16
N SER A 227 -6.92 15.52 -0.45
CA SER A 227 -7.73 15.55 0.77
C SER A 227 -7.05 16.35 1.88
N ILE A 228 -7.84 17.00 2.74
CA ILE A 228 -7.38 17.72 3.94
C ILE A 228 -6.48 16.83 4.82
N LYS A 229 -6.81 15.53 4.96
CA LYS A 229 -5.98 14.58 5.72
C LYS A 229 -4.59 14.38 5.11
N ALA A 230 -4.50 14.32 3.79
CA ALA A 230 -3.23 14.21 3.10
C ALA A 230 -2.40 15.50 3.26
N LEU A 231 -3.03 16.69 3.26
CA LEU A 231 -2.35 17.95 3.57
C LEU A 231 -1.77 17.95 4.98
N ILE A 232 -2.58 17.61 5.97
CA ILE A 232 -2.15 17.54 7.37
C ILE A 232 -0.98 16.57 7.52
N LEU A 233 -1.04 15.41 6.86
CA LEU A 233 0.04 14.42 6.90
C LEU A 233 1.33 14.96 6.28
N LEU A 234 1.23 15.62 5.10
CA LEU A 234 2.36 16.25 4.42
C LEU A 234 3.02 17.32 5.29
N ILE A 235 2.22 18.18 5.91
CA ILE A 235 2.67 19.26 6.80
C ILE A 235 3.35 18.68 8.05
N LYS A 236 2.68 17.78 8.78
CA LYS A 236 3.24 17.16 10.00
C LYS A 236 4.57 16.47 9.71
N TYR A 237 4.68 15.81 8.56
CA TYR A 237 5.89 15.11 8.17
C TYR A 237 7.03 16.08 7.83
N ARG A 238 6.75 17.12 7.05
CA ARG A 238 7.71 18.17 6.69
C ARG A 238 8.24 18.92 7.91
N LEU A 239 7.38 19.19 8.89
CA LEU A 239 7.76 19.80 10.18
C LEU A 239 8.65 18.87 11.02
N LYS A 240 8.30 17.59 11.09
CA LYS A 240 9.03 16.62 11.92
C LYS A 240 10.42 16.27 11.37
N PHE A 241 10.59 16.33 10.06
CA PHE A 241 11.77 15.76 9.40
C PHE A 241 12.57 16.76 8.57
N GLY A 242 12.13 18.02 8.47
CA GLY A 242 12.85 19.06 7.74
C GLY A 242 12.77 18.93 6.22
N PRO A 243 13.54 19.76 5.49
CA PRO A 243 13.52 19.77 4.03
C PRO A 243 14.02 18.51 3.34
#